data_AF-A0AAV6TXK6-F1
#
_entry.id   AF-A0AAV6TXK6-F1
#
_cell.length_a   1.000
_cell.length_b   1.000
_cell.length_c   1.000
_cell.angle_alpha   90.00
_cell.angle_beta   90.00
_cell.angle_gamma   90.00
#
_symmetry.space_group_name_H-M   'P 1'
#
loop_
_entity.id
_entity.type
_entity.pdbx_description
1 polymer ?
#
loop_
_entity_poly.entity_id
_entity_poly.type
_entity_poly.pdbx_seq_one_letter_code
_entity_poly.pdbx_strand_id
1 'polypeptide(L)'
;MTSIKIYLLLTLCWTGVFAHCFRDKDPSAKQNTIYSMNDFLTASNRFSIRLFQSLNTTQDTFFSPFSIWSSLIIVYLGSKGTTEKELEAVTGIQGIDKTLVAHRYNSLKTWFASRIKVSSFSLVNNLFFQKDIKVRPCLTPFLREDLTYIDFKRNPELARIAVNFLIQKQTKDKIKEILPQNSINAFTELIVTSTMYFKGVWLQPFLPQSTKPGLFFTSHFEYLLVDMMITRDTFPFTISDELQCTAIELSYVGRSLTMVVMLPKNKAHGVQILISSLTLPRLNNLMEDMFPREIVLALPKFQLEDSLQLSSTLQKMGLRDIGTGHMNLTGFNKDQMLQFNGIYHKARVSVDEQGTEATAATATAFNRQSRPTRILDFIVDRPFVFFIRENHSQAILFIGVVRNPKYSSTISRYILD
;
A
#
# COMPACT_ATOMS: atom_id res chain seq x y z
N MET A 1 -9.40 37.48 -61.39
CA MET A 1 -8.00 37.70 -60.96
C MET A 1 -8.03 38.18 -59.53
N THR A 2 -7.13 37.63 -58.68
CA THR A 2 -6.92 37.88 -57.22
C THR A 2 -8.08 37.41 -56.31
N SER A 3 -7.90 36.76 -55.16
CA SER A 3 -6.73 36.26 -54.42
C SER A 3 -7.23 35.14 -53.49
N ILE A 4 -6.59 33.96 -53.50
CA ILE A 4 -6.84 32.89 -52.51
C ILE A 4 -6.04 33.23 -51.25
N LYS A 5 -6.71 33.45 -50.10
CA LYS A 5 -6.06 33.55 -48.78
C LYS A 5 -6.51 32.40 -47.88
N ILE A 6 -5.49 31.70 -47.43
CA ILE A 6 -5.45 30.56 -46.51
C ILE A 6 -6.13 30.92 -45.18
N TYR A 7 -7.08 30.10 -44.73
CA TYR A 7 -7.51 30.03 -43.33
C TYR A 7 -7.19 28.64 -42.80
N LEU A 8 -5.99 28.51 -42.25
CA LEU A 8 -5.58 27.34 -41.47
C LEU A 8 -4.76 27.86 -40.30
N LEU A 9 -5.44 28.24 -39.22
CA LEU A 9 -4.86 28.54 -37.91
C LEU A 9 -5.99 28.83 -36.92
N LEU A 10 -6.29 27.86 -36.04
CA LEU A 10 -6.55 28.03 -34.59
C LEU A 10 -7.16 26.75 -34.00
N THR A 11 -6.41 25.65 -34.03
CA THR A 11 -6.60 24.50 -33.11
C THR A 11 -5.29 24.19 -32.41
N LEU A 12 -4.61 25.23 -31.92
CA LEU A 12 -3.36 25.14 -31.17
C LEU A 12 -3.42 26.07 -29.96
N CYS A 13 -4.36 25.84 -29.06
CA CYS A 13 -4.27 26.43 -27.73
C CYS A 13 -5.17 25.68 -26.76
N TRP A 14 -4.74 24.52 -26.27
CA TRP A 14 -5.20 23.96 -24.99
C TRP A 14 -4.29 22.86 -24.41
N THR A 15 -3.07 22.71 -24.92
CA THR A 15 -2.05 21.80 -24.34
C THR A 15 -0.92 22.54 -23.62
N GLY A 16 -0.87 23.88 -23.68
CA GLY A 16 0.26 24.68 -23.20
C GLY A 16 0.28 25.01 -21.70
N VAL A 17 -0.81 24.81 -20.96
CA VAL A 17 -0.94 25.35 -19.58
C VAL A 17 -0.34 24.42 -18.50
N PHE A 18 -0.16 23.13 -18.79
CA PHE A 18 0.36 22.17 -17.79
C PHE A 18 1.89 22.15 -17.68
N ALA A 19 2.61 22.46 -18.77
CA ALA A 19 4.07 22.37 -18.83
C ALA A 19 4.81 23.41 -17.97
N HIS A 20 4.12 24.40 -17.41
CA HIS A 20 4.72 25.51 -16.66
C HIS A 20 4.82 25.27 -15.14
N CYS A 21 4.19 24.23 -14.59
CA CYS A 21 4.18 24.05 -13.13
C CYS A 21 5.52 23.56 -12.57
N PHE A 22 6.17 22.67 -13.32
CA PHE A 22 7.38 21.95 -12.94
C PHE A 22 8.63 22.36 -13.71
N ARG A 23 8.48 23.07 -14.85
CA ARG A 23 9.61 23.67 -15.56
C ARG A 23 10.02 24.98 -14.87
N ASP A 24 11.03 24.90 -14.02
CA ASP A 24 12.01 25.98 -13.97
C ASP A 24 12.93 25.79 -15.19
N LYS A 25 13.41 26.86 -15.82
CA LYS A 25 14.14 26.83 -17.11
C LYS A 25 15.44 26.00 -17.06
N ASP A 26 15.35 24.68 -17.17
CA ASP A 26 16.51 23.80 -17.33
C ASP A 26 16.52 23.22 -18.76
N PRO A 27 17.47 23.61 -19.63
CA PRO A 27 17.56 23.11 -21.00
C PRO A 27 17.96 21.62 -21.08
N SER A 28 18.30 20.98 -19.96
CA SER A 28 18.79 19.61 -19.90
C SER A 28 17.69 18.56 -19.74
N ALA A 29 16.55 18.74 -20.41
CA ALA A 29 15.54 17.69 -20.56
C ALA A 29 16.17 16.51 -21.34
N LYS A 30 16.76 15.57 -20.59
CA LYS A 30 17.35 14.35 -21.14
C LYS A 30 16.27 13.58 -21.90
N GLN A 31 16.67 13.11 -23.07
CA GLN A 31 15.91 12.38 -24.07
C GLN A 31 14.84 11.42 -23.55
N ASN A 32 13.69 11.44 -24.25
CA ASN A 32 12.56 10.51 -24.32
C ASN A 32 12.88 9.02 -24.02
N THR A 33 13.14 8.66 -22.77
CA THR A 33 12.83 7.31 -22.30
C THR A 33 11.32 7.25 -22.05
N ILE A 34 10.60 6.42 -22.80
CA ILE A 34 9.18 6.16 -22.56
C ILE A 34 9.09 5.40 -21.23
N TYR A 35 8.88 6.13 -20.14
CA TYR A 35 8.65 5.51 -18.83
C TYR A 35 7.22 4.96 -18.78
N SER A 36 7.10 3.64 -18.78
CA SER A 36 5.80 2.96 -18.80
C SER A 36 5.15 3.01 -17.41
N MET A 37 3.85 2.68 -17.35
CA MET A 37 3.18 2.49 -16.05
C MET A 37 3.82 1.33 -15.26
N ASN A 38 4.32 0.30 -15.94
CA ASN A 38 4.95 -0.84 -15.30
C ASN A 38 6.31 -0.48 -14.67
N ASP A 39 7.09 0.41 -15.30
CA ASP A 39 8.33 0.91 -14.71
C ASP A 39 8.02 1.69 -13.42
N PHE A 40 6.94 2.48 -13.43
CA PHE A 40 6.47 3.25 -12.28
C PHE A 40 6.02 2.35 -11.13
N LEU A 41 5.30 1.27 -11.43
CA LEU A 41 4.89 0.26 -10.44
C LEU A 41 6.06 -0.62 -9.97
N THR A 42 7.07 -0.82 -10.81
CA THR A 42 8.33 -1.49 -10.43
C THR A 42 9.09 -0.65 -9.40
N ALA A 43 9.14 0.68 -9.57
CA ALA A 43 9.71 1.58 -8.57
C ALA A 43 8.96 1.47 -7.23
N SER A 44 7.62 1.46 -7.27
CA SER A 44 6.79 1.22 -6.09
C SER A 44 7.09 -0.13 -5.41
N ASN A 45 7.26 -1.20 -6.17
CA ASN A 45 7.58 -2.52 -5.61
C ASN A 45 8.97 -2.56 -4.95
N ARG A 46 9.97 -1.91 -5.55
CA ARG A 46 11.31 -1.77 -4.95
C ARG A 46 11.24 -0.98 -3.64
N PHE A 47 10.50 0.14 -3.64
CA PHE A 47 10.23 0.89 -2.41
C PHE A 47 9.54 0.02 -1.36
N SER A 48 8.56 -0.78 -1.76
CA SER A 48 7.78 -1.64 -0.87
C SER A 48 8.66 -2.61 -0.08
N ILE A 49 9.58 -3.27 -0.77
CA ILE A 49 10.53 -4.21 -0.15
C ILE A 49 11.50 -3.48 0.76
N ARG A 50 12.07 -2.34 0.32
CA ARG A 50 12.98 -1.54 1.15
C ARG A 50 12.29 -1.01 2.41
N LEU A 51 11.05 -0.56 2.29
CA LEU A 51 10.25 -0.11 3.43
C LEU A 51 10.01 -1.26 4.40
N PHE A 52 9.62 -2.43 3.89
CA PHE A 52 9.38 -3.61 4.71
C PHE A 52 10.63 -4.03 5.50
N GLN A 53 11.80 -3.98 4.87
CA GLN A 53 13.09 -4.24 5.51
C GLN A 53 13.50 -3.19 6.55
N SER A 54 12.94 -1.98 6.46
CA SER A 54 13.27 -0.86 7.35
C SER A 54 12.31 -0.73 8.55
N LEU A 55 11.18 -1.46 8.53
CA LEU A 55 10.19 -1.45 9.60
C LEU A 55 10.55 -2.42 10.72
N ASN A 56 10.16 -2.07 11.94
CA ASN A 56 10.21 -3.00 13.05
C ASN A 56 9.07 -4.02 12.90
N THR A 57 9.42 -5.30 12.78
CA THR A 57 8.48 -6.40 12.59
C THR A 57 8.60 -7.43 13.72
N THR A 58 8.95 -7.00 14.94
CA THR A 58 8.98 -7.87 16.13
C THR A 58 7.57 -8.22 16.64
N GLN A 59 6.57 -7.41 16.30
CA GLN A 59 5.16 -7.67 16.55
C GLN A 59 4.43 -7.96 15.23
N ASP A 60 3.11 -8.15 15.30
CA ASP A 60 2.28 -8.10 14.10
C ASP A 60 2.50 -6.77 13.38
N THR A 61 2.44 -6.79 12.06
CA THR A 61 2.63 -5.58 11.26
C THR A 61 1.80 -5.70 10.00
N PHE A 62 1.04 -4.67 9.66
CA PHE A 62 0.25 -4.62 8.45
C PHE A 62 0.21 -3.21 7.87
N PHE A 63 0.60 -3.07 6.62
CA PHE A 63 0.64 -1.77 5.96
C PHE A 63 0.47 -1.90 4.45
N SER A 64 0.09 -0.79 3.83
CA SER A 64 0.13 -0.64 2.39
C SER A 64 1.36 0.15 1.96
N PRO A 65 2.43 -0.51 1.48
CA PRO A 65 3.57 0.21 0.95
C PRO A 65 3.22 1.00 -0.31
N PHE A 66 2.29 0.51 -1.14
CA PHE A 66 1.82 1.21 -2.32
C PHE A 66 1.12 2.53 -1.96
N SER A 67 0.25 2.51 -0.96
CA SER A 67 -0.42 3.72 -0.46
C SER A 67 0.61 4.73 0.05
N ILE A 68 1.55 4.29 0.89
CA ILE A 68 2.63 5.13 1.41
C ILE A 68 3.45 5.74 0.27
N TRP A 69 3.90 4.90 -0.66
CA TRP A 69 4.67 5.33 -1.82
C TRP A 69 3.90 6.38 -2.62
N SER A 70 2.63 6.14 -2.93
CA SER A 70 1.80 7.09 -3.68
C SER A 70 1.60 8.41 -2.94
N SER A 71 1.54 8.41 -1.60
CA SER A 71 1.50 9.65 -0.81
C SER A 71 2.82 10.44 -0.90
N LEU A 72 3.97 9.75 -0.92
CA LEU A 72 5.29 10.37 -1.13
C LEU A 72 5.42 10.97 -2.52
N ILE A 73 4.82 10.35 -3.54
CA ILE A 73 4.76 10.93 -4.88
C ILE A 73 4.06 12.29 -4.87
N ILE A 74 2.98 12.45 -4.09
CA ILE A 74 2.30 13.75 -4.01
C ILE A 74 3.19 14.79 -3.31
N VAL A 75 3.86 14.41 -2.22
CA VAL A 75 4.82 15.29 -1.53
C VAL A 75 5.94 15.70 -2.50
N TYR A 76 6.43 14.77 -3.32
CA TYR A 76 7.42 15.03 -4.36
C TYR A 76 6.94 16.09 -5.35
N LEU A 77 5.68 16.07 -5.78
CA LEU A 77 5.13 17.09 -6.69
C LEU A 77 5.24 18.52 -6.10
N GLY A 78 5.16 18.66 -4.78
CA GLY A 78 5.33 19.93 -4.10
C GLY A 78 6.72 20.22 -3.53
N SER A 79 7.67 19.30 -3.62
CA SER A 79 9.03 19.51 -3.12
C SER A 79 9.92 20.23 -4.14
N LYS A 80 11.03 20.81 -3.68
CA LYS A 80 12.14 21.33 -4.51
C LYS A 80 13.50 21.04 -3.87
N GLY A 81 14.59 21.24 -4.61
CA GLY A 81 15.96 21.22 -4.07
C GLY A 81 16.38 19.85 -3.51
N THR A 82 17.00 19.84 -2.32
CA THR A 82 17.45 18.60 -1.66
C THR A 82 16.29 17.65 -1.36
N THR A 83 15.20 18.18 -0.80
CA THR A 83 14.00 17.39 -0.48
C THR A 83 13.44 16.66 -1.70
N GLU A 84 13.46 17.31 -2.87
CA GLU A 84 13.05 16.68 -4.13
C GLU A 84 13.95 15.50 -4.50
N LYS A 85 15.28 15.70 -4.49
CA LYS A 85 16.25 14.64 -4.81
C LYS A 85 16.18 13.45 -3.86
N GLU A 86 15.94 13.71 -2.57
CA GLU A 86 15.75 12.66 -1.58
C GLU A 86 14.48 11.86 -1.83
N LEU A 87 13.36 12.53 -2.16
CA LEU A 87 12.12 11.86 -2.52
C LEU A 87 12.26 11.04 -3.78
N GLU A 88 12.94 11.55 -4.82
CA GLU A 88 13.27 10.76 -6.01
C GLU A 88 14.06 9.51 -5.66
N ALA A 89 15.07 9.67 -4.80
CA ALA A 89 15.95 8.59 -4.37
C ALA A 89 15.22 7.49 -3.60
N VAL A 90 14.34 7.88 -2.68
CA VAL A 90 13.57 6.96 -1.85
C VAL A 90 12.49 6.26 -2.64
N THR A 91 11.75 6.99 -3.48
CA THR A 91 10.62 6.44 -4.24
C THR A 91 11.03 5.68 -5.51
N GLY A 92 12.28 5.84 -5.96
CA GLY A 92 12.81 5.11 -7.11
C GLY A 92 12.45 5.72 -8.47
N ILE A 93 12.06 7.00 -8.49
CA ILE A 93 11.59 7.73 -9.69
C ILE A 93 12.68 8.64 -10.28
N GLN A 94 13.95 8.45 -9.91
CA GLN A 94 15.05 9.29 -10.36
C GLN A 94 15.10 9.34 -11.89
N GLY A 95 15.26 10.54 -12.44
CA GLY A 95 15.38 10.76 -13.88
C GLY A 95 14.06 10.69 -14.66
N ILE A 96 12.91 10.55 -13.98
CA ILE A 96 11.60 10.72 -14.61
C ILE A 96 11.23 12.20 -14.57
N ASP A 97 10.76 12.75 -15.70
CA ASP A 97 10.22 14.10 -15.73
C ASP A 97 9.06 14.26 -14.72
N LYS A 98 9.12 15.31 -13.90
CA LYS A 98 8.16 15.56 -12.82
C LYS A 98 6.73 15.77 -13.33
N THR A 99 6.55 16.31 -14.54
CA THR A 99 5.24 16.41 -15.19
C THR A 99 4.72 15.04 -15.54
N LEU A 100 5.57 14.15 -16.08
CA LEU A 100 5.20 12.77 -16.34
C LEU A 100 4.83 12.04 -15.03
N VAL A 101 5.56 12.25 -13.94
CA VAL A 101 5.20 11.70 -12.62
C VAL A 101 3.81 12.16 -12.19
N ALA A 102 3.48 13.46 -12.34
CA ALA A 102 2.17 13.98 -12.00
C ALA A 102 1.04 13.34 -12.83
N HIS A 103 1.25 13.17 -14.14
CA HIS A 103 0.30 12.47 -15.00
C HIS A 103 0.16 10.98 -14.64
N ARG A 104 1.26 10.30 -14.31
CA ARG A 104 1.25 8.90 -13.88
C ARG A 104 0.53 8.71 -12.56
N TYR A 105 0.79 9.57 -11.58
CA TYR A 105 0.09 9.57 -10.30
C TYR A 105 -1.43 9.67 -10.48
N ASN A 106 -1.91 10.65 -11.25
CA ASN A 106 -3.35 10.80 -11.52
C ASN A 106 -3.92 9.56 -12.25
N SER A 107 -3.14 8.97 -13.15
CA SER A 107 -3.54 7.75 -13.87
C SER A 107 -3.61 6.50 -12.98
N LEU A 108 -2.97 6.47 -11.80
CA LEU A 108 -3.00 5.31 -10.89
C LEU A 108 -4.43 5.01 -10.41
N LYS A 109 -5.20 6.05 -10.06
CA LYS A 109 -6.58 5.87 -9.59
C LYS A 109 -7.42 5.16 -10.64
N THR A 110 -7.38 5.65 -11.89
CA THR A 110 -8.09 5.04 -13.02
C THR A 110 -7.55 3.65 -13.37
N TRP A 111 -6.22 3.46 -13.28
CA TRP A 111 -5.58 2.16 -13.53
C TRP A 111 -6.10 1.08 -12.57
N PHE A 112 -6.12 1.36 -11.27
CA PHE A 112 -6.61 0.40 -10.29
C PHE A 112 -8.13 0.26 -10.32
N ALA A 113 -8.87 1.35 -10.48
CA ALA A 113 -10.34 1.28 -10.58
C ALA A 113 -10.82 0.45 -11.78
N SER A 114 -10.09 0.48 -12.91
CA SER A 114 -10.45 -0.31 -14.10
C SER A 114 -10.04 -1.79 -14.04
N ARG A 115 -9.01 -2.12 -13.23
CA ARG A 115 -8.43 -3.48 -13.18
C ARG A 115 -8.85 -4.28 -11.95
N ILE A 116 -9.04 -3.62 -10.82
CA ILE A 116 -9.44 -4.28 -9.58
C ILE A 116 -10.95 -4.46 -9.62
N LYS A 117 -11.38 -5.68 -9.96
CA LYS A 117 -12.80 -6.07 -10.04
C LYS A 117 -13.34 -6.57 -8.69
N VAL A 118 -12.92 -5.96 -7.59
CA VAL A 118 -13.45 -6.27 -6.26
C VAL A 118 -14.36 -5.14 -5.78
N SER A 119 -15.42 -5.48 -5.05
CA SER A 119 -16.45 -4.53 -4.60
C SER A 119 -15.96 -3.47 -3.61
N SER A 120 -14.76 -3.63 -3.07
CA SER A 120 -14.34 -2.93 -1.85
C SER A 120 -12.83 -2.73 -1.78
N PHE A 121 -12.32 -1.96 -2.73
CA PHE A 121 -10.95 -1.44 -2.76
C PHE A 121 -10.98 0.09 -2.71
N SER A 122 -10.20 0.70 -1.83
CA SER A 122 -10.07 2.15 -1.75
C SER A 122 -8.64 2.54 -1.43
N LEU A 123 -8.03 3.33 -2.31
CA LEU A 123 -6.77 4.03 -2.11
C LEU A 123 -7.11 5.52 -1.92
N VAL A 124 -6.82 6.05 -0.74
CA VAL A 124 -7.12 7.44 -0.43
C VAL A 124 -5.90 8.09 0.21
N ASN A 125 -5.29 9.00 -0.54
CA ASN A 125 -4.29 9.92 -0.02
C ASN A 125 -4.98 11.27 0.19
N ASN A 126 -4.76 11.88 1.36
CA ASN A 126 -5.21 13.26 1.59
C ASN A 126 -4.04 14.13 2.05
N LEU A 127 -4.03 15.34 1.53
CA LEU A 127 -3.20 16.45 1.95
C LEU A 127 -4.10 17.46 2.65
N PHE A 128 -3.91 17.60 3.96
CA PHE A 128 -4.59 18.59 4.75
C PHE A 128 -3.69 19.80 4.94
N PHE A 129 -4.02 20.89 4.25
CA PHE A 129 -3.33 22.17 4.37
C PHE A 129 -4.00 23.05 5.41
N GLN A 130 -3.23 23.89 6.11
CA GLN A 130 -3.80 24.96 6.92
C GLN A 130 -4.68 25.86 6.04
N LYS A 131 -5.85 26.25 6.57
CA LYS A 131 -6.93 26.95 5.87
C LYS A 131 -6.49 28.12 4.97
N ASP A 132 -5.51 28.91 5.41
CA ASP A 132 -5.09 30.13 4.73
C ASP A 132 -3.97 29.92 3.70
N ILE A 133 -3.45 28.70 3.59
CA ILE A 133 -2.38 28.35 2.66
C ILE A 133 -2.98 28.14 1.27
N LYS A 134 -2.41 28.81 0.27
CA LYS A 134 -2.84 28.67 -1.13
C LYS A 134 -1.90 27.76 -1.89
N VAL A 135 -2.37 26.57 -2.23
CA VAL A 135 -1.65 25.68 -3.15
C VAL A 135 -1.64 26.30 -4.54
N ARG A 136 -0.49 26.21 -5.23
CA ARG A 136 -0.30 26.72 -6.59
C ARG A 136 -1.39 26.18 -7.52
N PRO A 137 -2.10 27.05 -8.27
CA PRO A 137 -3.21 26.63 -9.15
C PRO A 137 -2.81 25.56 -10.18
N CYS A 138 -1.55 25.56 -10.63
CA CYS A 138 -1.07 24.59 -11.61
C CYS A 138 -0.97 23.14 -11.09
N LEU A 139 -0.97 22.92 -9.77
CA LEU A 139 -1.03 21.59 -9.15
C LEU A 139 -2.46 21.08 -8.97
N THR A 140 -3.45 21.98 -8.99
CA THR A 140 -4.85 21.64 -8.73
C THR A 140 -5.37 20.51 -9.64
N PRO A 141 -5.08 20.48 -10.95
CA PRO A 141 -5.59 19.40 -11.81
C PRO A 141 -5.08 18.00 -11.44
N PHE A 142 -3.95 17.91 -10.74
CA PHE A 142 -3.37 16.64 -10.32
C PHE A 142 -3.78 16.25 -8.90
N LEU A 143 -4.05 17.23 -8.04
CA LEU A 143 -4.23 17.04 -6.60
C LEU A 143 -5.65 17.33 -6.09
N ARG A 144 -6.57 17.79 -6.95
CA ARG A 144 -7.90 18.28 -6.54
C ARG A 144 -8.64 17.32 -5.61
N GLU A 145 -8.58 16.03 -5.89
CA GLU A 145 -9.28 15.00 -5.11
C GLU A 145 -8.59 14.68 -3.78
N ASP A 146 -7.33 15.07 -3.62
CA ASP A 146 -6.50 14.76 -2.46
C ASP A 146 -6.37 15.99 -1.53
N LEU A 147 -6.73 17.20 -1.98
CA LEU A 147 -6.56 18.45 -1.23
C LEU A 147 -7.76 18.76 -0.33
N THR A 148 -7.49 19.01 0.95
CA THR A 148 -8.46 19.54 1.91
C THR A 148 -7.84 20.66 2.75
N TYR A 149 -8.62 21.69 3.06
CA TYR A 149 -8.19 22.81 3.91
C TYR A 149 -8.85 22.72 5.28
N ILE A 150 -8.05 22.77 6.35
CA ILE A 150 -8.49 22.66 7.75
C ILE A 150 -7.82 23.76 8.57
N ASP A 151 -8.52 24.32 9.56
CA ASP A 151 -7.96 25.34 10.46
C ASP A 151 -7.31 24.70 11.69
N PHE A 152 -6.03 24.34 11.56
CA PHE A 152 -5.18 23.85 12.65
C PHE A 152 -4.81 24.94 13.65
N LYS A 153 -4.61 26.20 13.20
CA LYS A 153 -4.12 27.30 14.05
C LYS A 153 -5.09 27.65 15.16
N ARG A 154 -6.37 27.76 14.85
CA ARG A 154 -7.38 28.24 15.81
C ARG A 154 -7.79 27.18 16.83
N ASN A 155 -7.97 25.93 16.40
CA ASN A 155 -8.35 24.83 17.28
C ASN A 155 -7.80 23.48 16.75
N PRO A 156 -6.57 23.09 17.15
CA PRO A 156 -5.94 21.86 16.69
C PRO A 156 -6.75 20.60 16.99
N GLU A 157 -7.39 20.49 18.16
CA GLU A 157 -8.17 19.30 18.49
C GLU A 157 -9.44 19.17 17.65
N LEU A 158 -10.14 20.28 17.38
CA LEU A 158 -11.27 20.26 16.44
C LEU A 158 -10.82 19.87 15.03
N ALA A 159 -9.66 20.38 14.59
CA ALA A 159 -9.06 20.01 13.31
C ALA A 159 -8.72 18.50 13.26
N ARG A 160 -8.20 17.94 14.35
CA ARG A 160 -7.87 16.50 14.45
C ARG A 160 -9.12 15.63 14.30
N ILE A 161 -10.19 16.01 15.02
CA ILE A 161 -11.48 15.33 14.94
C ILE A 161 -12.05 15.42 13.52
N ALA A 162 -11.96 16.59 12.88
CA ALA A 162 -12.42 16.78 11.51
C ALA A 162 -11.65 15.91 10.50
N VAL A 163 -10.32 15.82 10.62
CA VAL A 163 -9.50 14.91 9.79
C VAL A 163 -9.95 13.47 9.97
N ASN A 164 -10.04 12.99 11.22
CA ASN A 164 -10.45 11.62 11.51
C ASN A 164 -11.85 11.31 10.95
N PHE A 165 -12.80 12.24 11.09
CA PHE A 165 -14.15 12.08 10.54
C PHE A 165 -14.17 11.99 9.00
N LEU A 166 -13.37 12.83 8.31
CA LEU A 166 -13.27 12.77 6.85
C LEU A 166 -12.70 11.43 6.38
N ILE A 167 -11.66 10.95 7.04
CA ILE A 167 -11.02 9.66 6.76
C ILE A 167 -11.98 8.50 7.05
N GLN A 168 -12.70 8.56 8.16
CA GLN A 168 -13.73 7.57 8.50
C GLN A 168 -14.80 7.48 7.42
N LYS A 169 -15.29 8.62 6.93
CA LYS A 169 -16.27 8.66 5.84
C LYS A 169 -15.72 8.09 4.54
N GLN A 170 -14.50 8.50 4.14
CA GLN A 170 -13.85 8.02 2.92
C GLN A 170 -13.60 6.50 2.96
N THR A 171 -13.32 5.97 4.15
CA THR A 171 -13.04 4.54 4.37
C THR A 171 -14.28 3.72 4.76
N LYS A 172 -15.49 4.30 4.68
CA LYS A 172 -16.77 3.63 5.02
C LYS A 172 -16.73 3.00 6.43
N ASP A 173 -16.30 3.79 7.42
CA ASP A 173 -16.18 3.43 8.83
C ASP A 173 -15.13 2.36 9.17
N LYS A 174 -14.28 2.00 8.20
CA LYS A 174 -13.24 0.98 8.40
C LYS A 174 -12.00 1.50 9.11
N ILE A 175 -11.69 2.79 8.95
CA ILE A 175 -10.62 3.48 9.65
C ILE A 175 -11.21 4.66 10.42
N LYS A 176 -11.40 4.50 11.73
CA LYS A 176 -12.06 5.51 12.57
C LYS A 176 -11.13 6.63 13.04
N GLU A 177 -9.89 6.29 13.35
CA GLU A 177 -8.90 7.24 13.86
C GLU A 177 -7.54 6.95 13.23
N ILE A 178 -7.01 7.94 12.50
CA ILE A 178 -5.69 7.93 11.89
C ILE A 178 -4.73 8.90 12.59
N LEU A 179 -5.25 10.01 13.11
CA LEU A 179 -4.49 11.00 13.87
C LEU A 179 -4.72 10.78 15.38
N PRO A 180 -3.71 10.28 16.13
CA PRO A 180 -3.82 10.11 17.57
C PRO A 180 -3.90 11.47 18.28
N GLN A 181 -4.37 11.48 19.52
CA GLN A 181 -4.34 12.68 20.36
C GLN A 181 -2.94 13.30 20.41
N ASN A 182 -2.87 14.63 20.46
CA ASN A 182 -1.61 15.40 20.46
C ASN A 182 -0.73 15.24 19.21
N SER A 183 -1.21 14.59 18.13
CA SER A 183 -0.42 14.43 16.90
C SER A 183 -0.29 15.71 16.08
N ILE A 184 -1.12 16.71 16.36
CA ILE A 184 -1.15 17.99 15.65
C ILE A 184 -1.25 19.14 16.65
N ASN A 185 -0.81 20.32 16.23
CA ASN A 185 -0.77 21.52 17.07
C ASN A 185 -1.03 22.79 16.23
N ALA A 186 -1.02 23.96 16.88
CA ALA A 186 -1.31 25.24 16.23
C ALA A 186 -0.28 25.64 15.15
N PHE A 187 0.89 25.00 15.11
CA PHE A 187 1.92 25.22 14.08
C PHE A 187 1.79 24.27 12.89
N THR A 188 0.78 23.39 12.90
CA THR A 188 0.60 22.41 11.82
C THR A 188 0.13 23.11 10.55
N GLU A 189 0.88 22.93 9.46
CA GLU A 189 0.57 23.56 8.17
C GLU A 189 0.27 22.55 7.06
N LEU A 190 0.87 21.37 7.13
CA LEU A 190 0.61 20.27 6.20
C LEU A 190 0.68 18.92 6.91
N ILE A 191 -0.39 18.14 6.75
CA ILE A 191 -0.45 16.72 7.12
C ILE A 191 -0.73 15.90 5.87
N VAL A 192 -0.02 14.79 5.73
CA VAL A 192 -0.32 13.79 4.70
C VAL A 192 -0.83 12.53 5.36
N THR A 193 -1.99 12.07 4.91
CA THR A 193 -2.56 10.79 5.34
C THR A 193 -2.61 9.85 4.16
N SER A 194 -2.29 8.59 4.44
CA SER A 194 -2.32 7.52 3.45
C SER A 194 -3.14 6.39 4.00
N THR A 195 -4.33 6.17 3.42
CA THR A 195 -5.26 5.14 3.85
C THR A 195 -5.59 4.22 2.72
N MET A 196 -5.55 2.93 3.01
CA MET A 196 -5.94 1.91 2.06
C MET A 196 -6.78 0.86 2.76
N TYR A 197 -7.96 0.63 2.21
CA TYR A 197 -8.86 -0.42 2.68
C TYR A 197 -9.08 -1.42 1.56
N PHE A 198 -9.01 -2.70 1.91
CA PHE A 198 -9.31 -3.78 1.01
C PHE A 198 -10.16 -4.83 1.70
N LYS A 199 -11.25 -5.19 1.03
CA LYS A 199 -12.06 -6.38 1.28
C LYS A 199 -12.18 -7.16 -0.02
N GLY A 200 -11.65 -8.38 0.00
CA GLY A 200 -11.75 -9.36 -1.06
C GLY A 200 -12.57 -10.56 -0.62
N VAL A 201 -13.07 -11.34 -1.57
CA VAL A 201 -13.71 -12.63 -1.32
C VAL A 201 -12.81 -13.68 -1.94
N TRP A 202 -12.53 -14.78 -1.24
CA TRP A 202 -11.73 -15.87 -1.80
C TRP A 202 -12.40 -16.41 -3.06
N LEU A 203 -11.61 -16.70 -4.10
CA LEU A 203 -12.12 -17.42 -5.26
C LEU A 203 -12.63 -18.82 -4.84
N GLN A 204 -11.92 -19.44 -3.90
CA GLN A 204 -12.33 -20.68 -3.25
C GLN A 204 -12.42 -20.45 -1.73
N PRO A 205 -13.63 -20.18 -1.20
CA PRO A 205 -13.81 -19.92 0.23
C PRO A 205 -13.60 -21.19 1.07
N PHE A 206 -13.24 -20.98 2.33
CA PHE A 206 -13.23 -22.04 3.32
C PHE A 206 -14.67 -22.31 3.78
N LEU A 207 -14.96 -23.57 4.12
CA LEU A 207 -16.23 -23.92 4.73
C LEU A 207 -16.16 -23.63 6.24
N PRO A 208 -17.06 -22.80 6.82
CA PRO A 208 -17.03 -22.51 8.25
C PRO A 208 -17.10 -23.76 9.14
N GLN A 209 -17.80 -24.80 8.72
CA GLN A 209 -17.83 -26.08 9.44
C GLN A 209 -16.49 -26.83 9.48
N SER A 210 -15.55 -26.47 8.61
CA SER A 210 -14.19 -27.04 8.56
C SER A 210 -13.21 -26.26 9.43
N THR A 211 -13.59 -25.08 9.93
CA THR A 211 -12.78 -24.31 10.89
C THR A 211 -12.72 -25.06 12.22
N LYS A 212 -11.52 -25.32 12.72
CA LYS A 212 -11.31 -26.04 13.99
C LYS A 212 -10.24 -25.35 14.83
N PRO A 213 -10.28 -25.49 16.17
CA PRO A 213 -9.18 -25.07 17.01
C PRO A 213 -7.88 -25.77 16.59
N GLY A 214 -6.81 -25.01 16.40
CA GLY A 214 -5.48 -25.50 16.06
C GLY A 214 -4.40 -24.73 16.82
N LEU A 215 -3.23 -25.36 16.96
CA LEU A 215 -2.09 -24.74 17.64
C LEU A 215 -1.38 -23.78 16.69
N PHE A 216 -1.08 -22.58 17.18
CA PHE A 216 -0.19 -21.62 16.53
C PHE A 216 0.99 -21.33 17.45
N PHE A 217 2.20 -21.69 17.03
CA PHE A 217 3.44 -21.55 17.78
C PHE A 217 4.01 -20.14 17.61
N THR A 218 3.83 -19.27 18.60
CA THR A 218 4.38 -17.90 18.59
C THR A 218 5.89 -17.89 18.82
N SER A 219 6.40 -18.91 19.53
CA SER A 219 7.82 -19.17 19.73
C SER A 219 8.06 -20.69 19.87
N HIS A 220 9.30 -21.11 20.18
CA HIS A 220 9.60 -22.52 20.41
C HIS A 220 8.87 -23.09 21.65
N PHE A 221 8.58 -22.25 22.64
CA PHE A 221 8.00 -22.67 23.92
C PHE A 221 6.57 -22.17 24.15
N GLU A 222 6.10 -21.25 23.32
CA GLU A 222 4.78 -20.64 23.45
C GLU A 222 3.89 -20.94 22.26
N TYR A 223 2.63 -21.22 22.55
CA TYR A 223 1.61 -21.45 21.54
C TYR A 223 0.27 -20.84 21.97
N LEU A 224 -0.58 -20.62 20.98
CA LEU A 224 -1.95 -20.15 21.14
C LEU A 224 -2.90 -21.15 20.48
N LEU A 225 -4.09 -21.32 21.06
CA LEU A 225 -5.18 -22.00 20.39
C LEU A 225 -5.93 -20.98 19.52
N VAL A 226 -6.00 -21.24 18.22
CA VAL A 226 -6.61 -20.32 17.24
C VAL A 226 -7.55 -21.06 16.32
N ASP A 227 -8.50 -20.33 15.73
CA ASP A 227 -9.39 -20.87 14.71
C ASP A 227 -8.62 -21.09 13.40
N MET A 228 -8.31 -22.35 13.11
CA MET A 228 -7.68 -22.76 11.85
C MET A 228 -8.74 -23.09 10.82
N MET A 229 -8.81 -22.29 9.76
CA MET A 229 -9.66 -22.55 8.59
C MET A 229 -9.01 -23.64 7.75
N ILE A 230 -9.74 -24.70 7.43
CA ILE A 230 -9.22 -25.86 6.70
C ILE A 230 -9.95 -26.02 5.37
N THR A 231 -9.19 -26.17 4.29
CA THR A 231 -9.71 -26.51 2.97
C THR A 231 -8.78 -27.46 2.24
N ARG A 232 -9.32 -28.17 1.24
CA ARG A 232 -8.57 -29.01 0.32
C ARG A 232 -8.89 -28.57 -1.09
N ASP A 233 -7.90 -28.06 -1.79
CA ASP A 233 -8.05 -27.61 -3.17
C ASP A 233 -6.70 -27.58 -3.90
N THR A 234 -6.72 -27.15 -5.15
CA THR A 234 -5.53 -26.90 -5.96
C THR A 234 -5.14 -25.43 -5.86
N PHE A 235 -3.90 -25.18 -5.40
CA PHE A 235 -3.35 -23.84 -5.25
C PHE A 235 -2.00 -23.74 -5.97
N PRO A 236 -1.66 -22.56 -6.55
CA PRO A 236 -0.27 -22.27 -6.90
C PRO A 236 0.59 -22.33 -5.63
N PHE A 237 1.66 -23.10 -5.68
CA PHE A 237 2.50 -23.41 -4.54
C PHE A 237 3.95 -23.57 -4.95
N THR A 238 4.87 -23.18 -4.06
CA THR A 238 6.30 -23.43 -4.25
C THR A 238 7.05 -23.55 -2.93
N ILE A 239 8.25 -24.12 -2.99
CA ILE A 239 9.23 -24.13 -1.90
C ILE A 239 10.44 -23.35 -2.40
N SER A 240 10.80 -22.28 -1.70
CA SER A 240 11.95 -21.46 -2.07
C SER A 240 13.10 -21.68 -1.10
N ASP A 241 14.21 -22.14 -1.65
CA ASP A 241 15.48 -22.21 -0.93
C ASP A 241 16.14 -20.84 -0.82
N GLU A 242 15.98 -19.96 -1.81
CA GLU A 242 16.54 -18.60 -1.77
C GLU A 242 15.95 -17.74 -0.66
N LEU A 243 14.62 -17.87 -0.45
CA LEU A 243 13.88 -17.12 0.57
C LEU A 243 13.60 -17.95 1.84
N GLN A 244 14.11 -19.19 1.91
CA GLN A 244 13.97 -20.09 3.06
C GLN A 244 12.50 -20.21 3.55
N CYS A 245 11.56 -20.35 2.62
CA CYS A 245 10.14 -20.42 2.93
C CYS A 245 9.40 -21.40 2.01
N THR A 246 8.18 -21.73 2.40
CA THR A 246 7.18 -22.37 1.56
C THR A 246 6.07 -21.35 1.30
N ALA A 247 5.65 -21.20 0.05
CA ALA A 247 4.68 -20.18 -0.35
C ALA A 247 3.46 -20.79 -1.05
N ILE A 248 2.30 -20.20 -0.80
CA ILE A 248 1.03 -20.54 -1.43
C ILE A 248 0.32 -19.26 -1.89
N GLU A 249 -0.35 -19.34 -3.03
CA GLU A 249 -1.16 -18.24 -3.57
C GLU A 249 -2.66 -18.54 -3.42
N LEU A 250 -3.39 -17.56 -2.89
CA LEU A 250 -4.84 -17.58 -2.70
C LEU A 250 -5.44 -16.48 -3.58
N SER A 251 -6.15 -16.87 -4.64
CA SER A 251 -6.83 -15.94 -5.53
C SER A 251 -8.10 -15.37 -4.89
N TYR A 252 -8.37 -14.09 -5.12
CA TYR A 252 -9.67 -13.49 -4.85
C TYR A 252 -10.60 -13.59 -6.06
N VAL A 253 -11.91 -13.44 -5.83
CA VAL A 253 -12.92 -13.30 -6.87
C VAL A 253 -12.53 -12.19 -7.85
N GLY A 254 -12.71 -12.45 -9.15
CA GLY A 254 -12.27 -11.57 -10.23
C GLY A 254 -10.82 -11.81 -10.67
N ARG A 255 -10.03 -12.59 -9.93
CA ARG A 255 -8.64 -12.98 -10.26
C ARG A 255 -7.67 -11.82 -10.56
N SER A 256 -8.07 -10.59 -10.20
CA SER A 256 -7.21 -9.40 -10.31
C SER A 256 -6.28 -9.26 -9.11
N LEU A 257 -6.63 -9.85 -7.98
CA LEU A 257 -5.87 -9.79 -6.74
C LEU A 257 -5.60 -11.19 -6.20
N THR A 258 -4.46 -11.33 -5.53
CA THR A 258 -4.05 -12.56 -4.82
C THR A 258 -3.46 -12.22 -3.45
N MET A 259 -3.65 -13.13 -2.49
CA MET A 259 -2.84 -13.19 -1.29
C MET A 259 -1.75 -14.24 -1.46
N VAL A 260 -0.50 -13.88 -1.23
CA VAL A 260 0.63 -14.81 -1.21
C VAL A 260 1.06 -14.98 0.24
N VAL A 261 0.89 -16.18 0.80
CA VAL A 261 1.32 -16.52 2.15
C VAL A 261 2.68 -17.20 2.07
N MET A 262 3.66 -16.67 2.78
CA MET A 262 5.04 -17.16 2.84
C MET A 262 5.34 -17.61 4.25
N LEU A 263 5.44 -18.92 4.43
CA LEU A 263 5.69 -19.57 5.70
C LEU A 263 7.19 -19.92 5.82
N PRO A 264 7.97 -19.24 6.69
CA PRO A 264 9.38 -19.52 6.84
C PRO A 264 9.66 -20.97 7.29
N LYS A 265 10.76 -21.54 6.79
CA LYS A 265 11.23 -22.88 7.17
C LYS A 265 11.72 -22.91 8.62
N ASN A 266 12.47 -21.89 9.03
CA ASN A 266 12.98 -21.76 10.40
C ASN A 266 11.87 -21.25 11.34
N LYS A 267 11.61 -21.97 12.44
CA LYS A 267 10.53 -21.63 13.38
C LYS A 267 10.87 -20.49 14.36
N ALA A 268 12.14 -20.21 14.61
CA ALA A 268 12.58 -19.23 15.60
C ALA A 268 12.85 -17.84 14.99
N HIS A 269 13.64 -17.79 13.92
CA HIS A 269 14.09 -16.53 13.28
C HIS A 269 13.70 -16.43 11.80
N GLY A 270 12.84 -17.33 11.33
CA GLY A 270 12.52 -17.45 9.90
C GLY A 270 11.92 -16.20 9.29
N VAL A 271 11.09 -15.45 10.03
CA VAL A 271 10.50 -14.20 9.51
C VAL A 271 11.60 -13.17 9.23
N GLN A 272 12.52 -12.94 10.18
CA GLN A 272 13.62 -11.98 10.00
C GLN A 272 14.55 -12.39 8.84
N ILE A 273 14.87 -13.69 8.72
CA ILE A 273 15.68 -14.22 7.62
C ILE A 273 14.96 -14.02 6.27
N LEU A 274 13.66 -14.28 6.22
CA LEU A 274 12.85 -14.07 5.02
C LEU A 274 12.84 -12.58 4.62
N ILE A 275 12.61 -11.67 5.56
CA ILE A 275 12.56 -10.22 5.29
C ILE A 275 13.93 -9.71 4.80
N SER A 276 15.01 -10.09 5.46
CA SER A 276 16.36 -9.64 5.09
C SER A 276 16.84 -10.20 3.74
N SER A 277 16.38 -11.40 3.38
CA SER A 277 16.71 -12.04 2.09
C SER A 277 15.80 -11.59 0.94
N LEU A 278 14.67 -10.92 1.23
CA LEU A 278 13.70 -10.52 0.22
C LEU A 278 14.26 -9.44 -0.72
N THR A 279 14.20 -9.70 -2.02
CA THR A 279 14.48 -8.70 -3.07
C THR A 279 13.41 -8.82 -4.14
N LEU A 280 13.22 -7.78 -4.96
CA LEU A 280 12.22 -7.84 -6.03
C LEU A 280 12.49 -8.99 -7.02
N PRO A 281 13.74 -9.22 -7.47
CA PRO A 281 14.04 -10.40 -8.29
C PRO A 281 13.68 -11.72 -7.61
N ARG A 282 14.03 -11.90 -6.33
CA ARG A 282 13.69 -13.14 -5.60
C ARG A 282 12.19 -13.35 -5.41
N LEU A 283 11.44 -12.26 -5.19
CA LEU A 283 9.98 -12.32 -5.13
C LEU A 283 9.39 -12.68 -6.50
N ASN A 284 9.95 -12.15 -7.60
CA ASN A 284 9.49 -12.51 -8.94
C ASN A 284 9.78 -13.98 -9.25
N ASN A 285 11.00 -14.46 -8.97
CA ASN A 285 11.38 -15.87 -9.12
C ASN A 285 10.43 -16.78 -8.32
N LEU A 286 10.18 -16.45 -7.05
CA LEU A 286 9.22 -17.19 -6.20
C LEU A 286 7.87 -17.38 -6.92
N MET A 287 7.36 -16.31 -7.54
CA MET A 287 6.04 -16.30 -8.16
C MET A 287 6.02 -17.03 -9.50
N GLU A 288 7.11 -16.94 -10.27
CA GLU A 288 7.29 -17.70 -11.52
C GLU A 288 7.44 -19.21 -11.24
N ASP A 289 8.04 -19.57 -10.11
CA ASP A 289 8.20 -20.95 -9.66
C ASP A 289 6.93 -21.56 -9.04
N MET A 290 5.84 -20.79 -8.88
CA MET A 290 4.58 -21.33 -8.36
C MET A 290 3.86 -22.15 -9.41
N PHE A 291 3.41 -23.33 -9.02
CA PHE A 291 2.64 -24.21 -9.90
C PHE A 291 1.48 -24.87 -9.16
N PRO A 292 0.38 -25.19 -9.85
CA PRO A 292 -0.80 -25.79 -9.24
C PRO A 292 -0.49 -27.14 -8.57
N ARG A 293 -0.83 -27.27 -7.28
CA ARG A 293 -0.68 -28.48 -6.46
C ARG A 293 -1.94 -28.70 -5.62
N GLU A 294 -2.37 -29.96 -5.50
CA GLU A 294 -3.43 -30.34 -4.55
C GLU A 294 -2.89 -30.31 -3.11
N ILE A 295 -3.47 -29.45 -2.28
CA ILE A 295 -3.00 -29.14 -0.92
C ILE A 295 -4.17 -29.16 0.06
N VAL A 296 -3.94 -29.73 1.24
CA VAL A 296 -4.77 -29.47 2.43
C VAL A 296 -4.17 -28.26 3.14
N LEU A 297 -4.84 -27.12 3.01
CA LEU A 297 -4.43 -25.86 3.60
C LEU A 297 -5.11 -25.68 4.96
N ALA A 298 -4.33 -25.41 5.99
CA ALA A 298 -4.81 -24.88 7.26
C ALA A 298 -4.22 -23.48 7.49
N LEU A 299 -5.09 -22.46 7.52
CA LEU A 299 -4.74 -21.05 7.68
C LEU A 299 -5.48 -20.46 8.89
N PRO A 300 -4.80 -19.78 9.83
CA PRO A 300 -5.48 -19.18 10.97
C PRO A 300 -6.39 -18.04 10.51
N LYS A 301 -7.51 -17.85 11.20
CA LYS A 301 -8.27 -16.58 11.15
C LYS A 301 -7.47 -15.52 11.90
N PHE A 302 -7.37 -14.32 11.32
CA PHE A 302 -6.66 -13.23 11.97
C PHE A 302 -7.19 -11.87 11.54
N GLN A 303 -7.00 -10.88 12.40
CA GLN A 303 -7.29 -9.50 12.07
C GLN A 303 -6.11 -8.64 12.50
N LEU A 304 -5.62 -7.81 11.59
CA LEU A 304 -4.57 -6.83 11.87
C LEU A 304 -5.10 -5.43 11.60
N GLU A 305 -4.79 -4.49 12.49
CA GLU A 305 -5.00 -3.07 12.30
C GLU A 305 -3.81 -2.34 12.88
N ASP A 306 -3.02 -1.68 12.02
CA ASP A 306 -1.81 -0.98 12.43
C ASP A 306 -1.82 0.46 11.95
N SER A 307 -1.21 1.30 12.78
CA SER A 307 -1.01 2.72 12.51
C SER A 307 0.50 2.98 12.54
N LEU A 308 1.03 3.54 11.45
CA LEU A 308 2.46 3.82 11.31
C LEU A 308 2.70 5.32 11.18
N GLN A 309 3.56 5.85 12.04
CA GLN A 309 4.22 7.14 11.85
C GLN A 309 5.56 6.86 11.17
N LEU A 310 5.69 7.29 9.92
CA LEU A 310 6.75 6.78 9.04
C LEU A 310 7.99 7.67 9.00
N SER A 311 8.02 8.80 9.73
CA SER A 311 9.08 9.80 9.57
C SER A 311 10.45 9.20 9.91
N SER A 312 10.59 8.50 11.03
CA SER A 312 11.87 7.90 11.45
C SER A 312 12.34 6.80 10.50
N THR A 313 11.41 5.97 9.99
CA THR A 313 11.72 4.93 9.00
C THR A 313 12.14 5.54 7.67
N LEU A 314 11.44 6.58 7.19
CA LEU A 314 11.76 7.24 5.93
C LEU A 314 13.09 8.00 6.00
N GLN A 315 13.45 8.58 7.14
CA GLN A 315 14.79 9.13 7.38
C GLN A 315 15.88 8.07 7.17
N LYS A 316 15.72 6.88 7.77
CA LYS A 316 16.65 5.76 7.59
C LYS A 316 16.73 5.30 6.12
N MET A 317 15.64 5.41 5.37
CA MET A 317 15.59 5.06 3.96
C MET A 317 16.24 6.12 3.04
N GLY A 318 16.51 7.32 3.55
CA GLY A 318 17.23 8.39 2.83
C GLY A 318 16.47 9.71 2.69
N LEU A 319 15.23 9.82 3.19
CA LEU A 319 14.49 11.09 3.23
C LEU A 319 14.87 11.86 4.51
N ARG A 320 16.05 12.48 4.53
CA ARG A 320 16.63 13.07 5.75
C ARG A 320 15.93 14.36 6.17
N ASP A 321 15.38 15.11 5.21
CA ASP A 321 14.71 16.38 5.49
C ASP A 321 13.38 16.18 6.27
N ILE A 322 12.74 15.01 6.21
CA ILE A 322 11.45 14.78 6.87
C ILE A 322 11.54 14.96 8.38
N GLY A 323 10.60 15.70 8.96
CA GLY A 323 10.54 15.95 10.40
C GLY A 323 11.60 16.90 10.96
N THR A 324 12.51 17.43 10.12
CA THR A 324 13.51 18.43 10.54
C THR A 324 12.99 19.87 10.55
N GLY A 325 11.81 20.10 9.94
CA GLY A 325 11.29 21.45 9.65
C GLY A 325 11.94 22.11 8.43
N HIS A 326 12.91 21.46 7.77
CA HIS A 326 13.65 22.01 6.63
C HIS A 326 13.20 21.46 5.26
N MET A 327 12.12 20.67 5.21
CA MET A 327 11.58 20.19 3.93
C MET A 327 11.24 21.37 3.02
N ASN A 328 11.90 21.46 1.87
CA ASN A 328 11.61 22.48 0.88
C ASN A 328 10.36 22.08 0.09
N LEU A 329 9.21 22.54 0.58
CA LEU A 329 7.89 22.32 -0.01
C LEU A 329 7.36 23.56 -0.76
N THR A 330 8.26 24.44 -1.18
CA THR A 330 7.92 25.67 -1.95
C THR A 330 7.31 25.38 -3.33
N GLY A 331 7.38 24.13 -3.78
CA GLY A 331 6.66 23.65 -4.95
C GLY A 331 5.15 23.67 -4.77
N PHE A 332 4.62 23.58 -3.54
CA PHE A 332 3.19 23.77 -3.24
C PHE A 332 2.79 25.24 -3.14
N ASN A 333 3.62 26.07 -2.50
CA ASN A 333 3.41 27.51 -2.35
C ASN A 333 4.77 28.22 -2.43
N LYS A 334 4.94 29.16 -3.38
CA LYS A 334 6.23 29.85 -3.57
C LYS A 334 6.52 30.88 -2.48
N ASP A 335 5.48 31.36 -1.81
CA ASP A 335 5.56 32.54 -0.95
C ASP A 335 5.70 32.16 0.54
N GLN A 336 5.64 30.87 0.87
CA GLN A 336 5.65 30.38 2.24
C GLN A 336 6.36 29.03 2.34
N MET A 337 7.28 28.91 3.29
CA MET A 337 7.80 27.61 3.73
C MET A 337 6.75 26.90 4.58
N LEU A 338 6.44 25.66 4.22
CA LEU A 338 5.40 24.87 4.88
C LEU A 338 5.99 24.01 5.99
N GLN A 339 5.39 24.08 7.18
CA GLN A 339 5.70 23.11 8.23
C GLN A 339 5.05 21.74 7.93
N PHE A 340 5.91 20.75 7.64
CA PHE A 340 5.50 19.38 7.40
C PHE A 340 5.47 18.58 8.70
N ASN A 341 4.29 18.11 9.11
CA ASN A 341 4.11 17.43 10.40
C ASN A 341 4.32 15.91 10.34
N GLY A 342 4.16 15.29 9.16
CA GLY A 342 4.42 13.87 8.99
C GLY A 342 3.50 13.17 8.01
N ILE A 343 3.76 11.88 7.84
CA ILE A 343 2.93 10.96 7.09
C ILE A 343 2.34 9.96 8.06
N TYR A 344 1.01 9.97 8.14
CA TYR A 344 0.26 9.01 8.94
C TYR A 344 -0.32 7.95 8.01
N HIS A 345 0.05 6.70 8.27
CA HIS A 345 -0.49 5.56 7.55
C HIS A 345 -1.31 4.69 8.48
N LYS A 346 -2.47 4.24 8.01
CA LYS A 346 -3.28 3.26 8.71
C LYS A 346 -3.85 2.24 7.74
N ALA A 347 -3.75 0.97 8.11
CA ALA A 347 -4.25 -0.14 7.32
C ALA A 347 -4.93 -1.17 8.22
N ARG A 348 -5.94 -1.84 7.67
CA ARG A 348 -6.67 -2.91 8.36
C ARG A 348 -6.96 -4.06 7.40
N VAL A 349 -6.81 -5.28 7.90
CA VAL A 349 -7.19 -6.53 7.22
C VAL A 349 -7.86 -7.45 8.23
N SER A 350 -8.89 -8.16 7.79
CA SER A 350 -9.53 -9.22 8.55
C SER A 350 -9.65 -10.41 7.63
N VAL A 351 -9.00 -11.52 7.93
CA VAL A 351 -9.03 -12.76 7.14
C VAL A 351 -9.94 -13.79 7.81
N ASP A 352 -10.97 -14.21 7.07
CA ASP A 352 -11.97 -15.19 7.48
C ASP A 352 -12.26 -16.21 6.36
N GLU A 353 -13.25 -17.09 6.60
CA GLU A 353 -13.54 -18.20 5.70
C GLU A 353 -14.06 -17.75 4.34
N GLN A 354 -14.70 -16.59 4.26
CA GLN A 354 -15.25 -16.06 3.01
C GLN A 354 -14.21 -15.25 2.24
N GLY A 355 -13.27 -14.62 2.94
CA GLY A 355 -12.31 -13.70 2.35
C GLY A 355 -11.79 -12.71 3.37
N THR A 356 -11.59 -11.49 2.91
CA THR A 356 -11.26 -10.34 3.73
C THR A 356 -12.53 -9.55 4.09
N GLU A 357 -13.33 -10.06 5.03
CA GLU A 357 -14.55 -9.55 5.72
C GLU A 357 -15.90 -9.43 4.97
N ALA A 358 -16.88 -10.30 5.30
CA ALA A 358 -18.37 -10.31 5.09
C ALA A 358 -18.97 -10.71 3.71
N THR A 359 -20.03 -11.53 3.54
CA THR A 359 -20.93 -12.37 4.39
C THR A 359 -21.50 -13.49 3.48
N ALA A 360 -21.84 -14.63 4.08
CA ALA A 360 -22.06 -15.97 3.51
C ALA A 360 -22.95 -16.15 2.25
N ALA A 361 -22.59 -17.20 1.48
CA ALA A 361 -23.38 -18.41 1.18
C ALA A 361 -23.42 -18.76 -0.32
N THR A 362 -22.71 -19.82 -0.73
CA THR A 362 -23.30 -21.04 -1.35
C THR A 362 -22.21 -22.09 -1.53
N ALA A 363 -22.46 -23.31 -1.06
CA ALA A 363 -21.60 -24.48 -1.27
C ALA A 363 -22.07 -25.24 -2.51
N THR A 364 -21.16 -25.56 -3.44
CA THR A 364 -21.45 -26.53 -4.51
C THR A 364 -20.26 -27.44 -4.81
N ALA A 365 -20.52 -28.73 -4.52
CA ALA A 365 -20.11 -29.97 -5.18
C ALA A 365 -18.65 -30.18 -5.62
N PHE A 366 -17.97 -31.06 -4.89
CA PHE A 366 -16.74 -31.75 -5.31
C PHE A 366 -17.06 -32.81 -6.38
N ASN A 367 -16.37 -32.75 -7.51
CA ASN A 367 -16.21 -33.90 -8.41
C ASN A 367 -14.83 -34.53 -8.18
N ARG A 368 -14.82 -35.83 -7.90
CA ARG A 368 -13.62 -36.69 -7.78
C ARG A 368 -13.10 -37.07 -9.16
N GLN A 369 -11.78 -36.99 -9.39
CA GLN A 369 -11.05 -37.98 -10.20
C GLN A 369 -9.59 -38.20 -9.70
N SER A 370 -9.24 -39.50 -9.56
CA SER A 370 -7.93 -40.20 -9.64
C SER A 370 -6.76 -39.93 -8.65
N ARG A 371 -6.29 -41.02 -8.00
CA ARG A 371 -5.24 -41.22 -6.94
C ARG A 371 -3.77 -41.03 -7.41
N PRO A 372 -2.74 -41.06 -6.52
CA PRO A 372 -2.41 -40.08 -5.47
C PRO A 372 -0.93 -39.60 -5.62
N THR A 373 -0.68 -38.36 -5.98
CA THR A 373 0.45 -37.67 -5.32
C THR A 373 0.04 -37.52 -3.86
N ARG A 374 0.89 -37.88 -2.90
CA ARG A 374 0.62 -37.64 -1.47
C ARG A 374 0.12 -36.21 -1.33
N ILE A 375 -1.14 -36.05 -0.92
CA ILE A 375 -1.73 -34.74 -0.71
C ILE A 375 -0.86 -34.02 0.31
N LEU A 376 -0.40 -32.83 -0.04
CA LEU A 376 0.54 -32.08 0.77
C LEU A 376 -0.25 -31.30 1.82
N ASP A 377 0.09 -31.48 3.09
CA ASP A 377 -0.45 -30.66 4.16
C ASP A 377 0.38 -29.37 4.25
N PHE A 378 -0.27 -28.22 4.09
CA PHE A 378 0.34 -26.91 4.30
C PHE A 378 -0.36 -26.22 5.47
N ILE A 379 0.26 -26.32 6.64
CA ILE A 379 -0.29 -25.82 7.90
C ILE A 379 0.47 -24.55 8.29
N VAL A 380 -0.24 -23.43 8.34
CA VAL A 380 0.31 -22.11 8.71
C VAL A 380 0.23 -21.95 10.24
N ASP A 381 1.02 -22.74 10.95
CA ASP A 381 0.99 -22.91 12.41
C ASP A 381 1.99 -22.03 13.18
N ARG A 382 2.61 -21.05 12.54
CA ARG A 382 3.70 -20.24 13.12
C ARG A 382 3.84 -18.91 12.37
N PRO A 383 4.65 -17.96 12.88
CA PRO A 383 4.79 -16.65 12.27
C PRO A 383 5.09 -16.69 10.77
N PHE A 384 4.34 -15.91 10.00
CA PHE A 384 4.40 -15.90 8.54
C PHE A 384 4.31 -14.48 7.99
N VAL A 385 4.77 -14.32 6.75
CA VAL A 385 4.64 -13.09 5.97
C VAL A 385 3.59 -13.30 4.90
N PHE A 386 2.79 -12.29 4.59
CA PHE A 386 1.92 -12.32 3.43
C PHE A 386 1.95 -11.03 2.63
N PHE A 387 1.64 -11.15 1.34
CA PHE A 387 1.48 -10.04 0.42
C PHE A 387 0.06 -10.07 -0.15
N ILE A 388 -0.54 -8.90 -0.39
CA ILE A 388 -1.71 -8.79 -1.27
C ILE A 388 -1.25 -8.02 -2.51
N ARG A 389 -1.43 -8.63 -3.68
CA ARG A 389 -0.86 -8.13 -4.94
C ARG A 389 -1.92 -7.99 -6.02
N GLU A 390 -1.71 -7.05 -6.93
CA GLU A 390 -2.48 -6.96 -8.18
C GLU A 390 -1.77 -7.75 -9.27
N ASN A 391 -2.48 -8.72 -9.84
CA ASN A 391 -1.88 -9.76 -10.67
C ASN A 391 -1.35 -9.23 -12.01
N HIS A 392 -2.02 -8.25 -12.63
CA HIS A 392 -1.60 -7.79 -13.95
C HIS A 392 -0.37 -6.87 -13.92
N SER A 393 -0.30 -5.98 -12.93
CA SER A 393 0.81 -5.03 -12.77
C SER A 393 1.85 -5.48 -11.76
N GLN A 394 1.60 -6.59 -11.08
CA GLN A 394 2.44 -7.14 -10.02
C GLN A 394 2.64 -6.19 -8.82
N ALA A 395 1.82 -5.15 -8.71
CA ALA A 395 1.92 -4.14 -7.65
C ALA A 395 1.67 -4.78 -6.27
N ILE A 396 2.56 -4.52 -5.33
CA ILE A 396 2.44 -4.95 -3.93
C ILE A 396 1.54 -3.95 -3.20
N LEU A 397 0.28 -4.32 -2.98
CA LEU A 397 -0.71 -3.43 -2.38
C LEU A 397 -0.63 -3.43 -0.86
N PHE A 398 -0.42 -4.60 -0.26
CA PHE A 398 -0.26 -4.76 1.18
C PHE A 398 0.83 -5.76 1.50
N ILE A 399 1.46 -5.55 2.65
CA ILE A 399 2.41 -6.48 3.28
C ILE A 399 1.94 -6.67 4.72
N GLY A 400 1.96 -7.91 5.19
CA GLY A 400 1.73 -8.21 6.59
C GLY A 400 2.66 -9.26 7.16
N VAL A 401 2.91 -9.15 8.46
CA VAL A 401 3.58 -10.12 9.30
C VAL A 401 2.59 -10.52 10.38
N VAL A 402 2.29 -11.82 10.45
CA VAL A 402 1.44 -12.38 11.50
C VAL A 402 2.35 -13.18 12.43
N ARG A 403 2.48 -12.72 13.66
CA ARG A 403 3.12 -13.40 14.79
C ARG A 403 2.13 -13.84 15.84
N ASN A 404 1.01 -13.15 15.95
CA ASN A 404 -0.05 -13.46 16.90
C ASN A 404 -1.42 -13.31 16.21
N PRO A 405 -1.97 -14.39 15.62
CA PRO A 405 -3.24 -14.34 14.90
C PRO A 405 -4.42 -14.24 15.87
N LYS A 406 -4.53 -13.12 16.58
CA LYS A 406 -5.72 -12.79 17.36
C LYS A 406 -6.83 -12.41 16.39
N TYR A 407 -7.99 -12.98 16.62
CA TYR A 407 -9.23 -12.56 15.97
C TYR A 407 -10.14 -12.01 17.07
N SER A 408 -10.26 -10.68 17.14
CA SER A 408 -11.14 -10.03 18.12
C SER A 408 -12.28 -9.34 17.39
N SER A 409 -13.52 -9.71 17.72
CA SER A 409 -14.71 -8.97 17.28
C SER A 409 -14.83 -7.58 17.94
N THR A 410 -13.93 -7.23 18.88
CA THR A 410 -13.93 -5.96 19.64
C THR A 410 -12.52 -5.36 19.68
N ILE A 411 -12.34 -4.16 19.11
CA ILE A 411 -11.04 -3.48 18.89
C ILE A 411 -10.73 -2.52 20.03
N SER A 412 -9.49 -2.51 20.53
CA SER A 412 -8.67 -1.31 20.85
C SER A 412 -7.38 -1.71 21.56
N ARG A 413 -6.22 -1.48 20.94
CA ARG A 413 -4.98 -1.15 21.66
C ARG A 413 -4.24 -0.06 20.88
N TYR A 414 -4.08 1.10 21.51
CA TYR A 414 -3.05 2.07 21.13
C TYR A 414 -1.74 1.56 21.71
N ILE A 415 -0.72 1.39 20.88
CA ILE A 415 0.66 1.30 21.33
C ILE A 415 1.22 2.71 21.16
N LEU A 416 1.48 3.39 22.27
CA LEU A 416 2.30 4.59 22.31
C LEU A 416 3.75 4.11 22.46
N ASP A 417 4.64 4.63 21.62
CA ASP A 417 6.09 4.50 21.77
C ASP A 417 6.61 5.20 23.04
#